data_AF-X1UGR6-F1
#
_entry.id   AF-X1UGR6-F1
#
_cell.length_a   1.000
_cell.length_b   1.000
_cell.length_c   1.000
_cell.angle_alpha   90.00
_cell.angle_beta   90.00
_cell.angle_gamma   90.00
#
_symmetry.space_group_name_H-M   'P 1'
#
loop_
_entity.id
_entity.type
_entity.pdbx_description
1 polymer ?
#
loop_
_entity_poly.entity_id
_entity_poly.type
_entity_poly.pdbx_seq_one_letter_code
_entity_poly.pdbx_strand_id
1 'polypeptide(L)'
;MSETPLSITALVTPIPKNQRGRRVWSIDLESVWLPFFTATNTTGNTAIPFDALGSPLRLAYEKDGSVKFSPAGRPVIRVAKEISQGVAMVR
;
A
#
# COMPACT_ATOMS: atom_id res chain seq x y z
N MET A 1 -35.81 5.30 -13.96
CA MET A 1 -34.34 5.32 -13.79
C MET A 1 -34.07 4.93 -12.35
N SER A 2 -33.46 3.77 -12.11
CA SER A 2 -33.23 3.26 -10.75
C SER A 2 -32.37 4.24 -9.97
N GLU A 3 -32.84 4.71 -8.82
CA GLU A 3 -32.07 5.53 -7.90
C GLU A 3 -30.80 4.76 -7.54
N THR A 4 -29.66 5.20 -8.08
CA THR A 4 -28.36 4.68 -7.68
C THR A 4 -28.23 4.92 -6.19
N PRO A 5 -27.99 3.88 -5.37
CA PRO A 5 -27.81 4.06 -3.92
C PRO A 5 -26.78 5.16 -3.68
N LEU A 6 -27.09 6.11 -2.79
CA LEU A 6 -26.25 7.27 -2.47
C LEU A 6 -24.78 6.88 -2.20
N SER A 7 -24.54 5.66 -1.73
CA SER A 7 -23.21 5.08 -1.51
C SER A 7 -22.37 4.95 -2.78
N ILE A 8 -22.94 4.59 -3.92
CA ILE A 8 -22.19 4.42 -5.18
C ILE A 8 -21.86 5.80 -5.76
N THR A 9 -22.79 6.75 -5.75
CA THR A 9 -22.54 8.12 -6.22
C THR A 9 -21.40 8.80 -5.43
N ALA A 10 -21.30 8.52 -4.14
CA ALA A 10 -20.19 8.99 -3.30
C ALA A 10 -18.82 8.41 -3.68
N LEU A 11 -18.77 7.20 -4.25
CA LEU A 11 -17.52 6.58 -4.71
C LEU A 11 -16.96 7.23 -5.98
N VAL A 12 -17.84 7.76 -6.84
CA VAL A 12 -17.44 8.36 -8.14
C VAL A 12 -17.28 9.87 -8.07
N THR A 13 -17.70 10.49 -6.97
CA THR A 13 -17.58 11.95 -6.79
C THR A 13 -16.10 12.32 -6.62
N PRO A 14 -15.54 13.21 -7.46
CA PRO A 14 -14.15 13.63 -7.34
C PRO A 14 -13.91 14.26 -5.96
N ILE A 15 -13.01 13.68 -5.18
CA ILE A 15 -12.65 14.23 -3.88
C ILE A 15 -11.55 15.28 -4.10
N PRO A 16 -11.79 16.57 -3.77
CA PRO A 16 -10.83 17.66 -4.03
C PRO A 16 -9.58 17.60 -3.14
N LYS A 17 -9.53 16.67 -2.18
CA LYS A 17 -8.38 16.46 -1.30
C LYS A 17 -7.36 15.63 -2.07
N ASN A 18 -6.18 16.20 -2.36
CA ASN A 18 -5.01 15.48 -2.86
C ASN A 18 -4.91 14.15 -2.12
N GLN A 19 -5.24 13.05 -2.79
CA GLN A 19 -5.13 11.73 -2.19
C GLN A 19 -3.66 11.52 -1.89
N ARG A 20 -3.31 11.61 -0.60
CA ARG A 20 -1.97 11.30 -0.15
C ARG A 20 -1.90 9.79 -0.08
N GLY A 21 -1.11 9.19 -0.96
CA GLY A 21 -0.81 7.78 -0.92
C GLY A 21 -0.16 7.40 0.41
N ARG A 22 -0.01 6.10 0.63
CA ARG A 22 0.71 5.60 1.80
C ARG A 22 2.12 6.19 1.78
N ARG A 23 2.54 6.86 2.86
CA ARG A 23 3.94 7.28 3.02
C ARG A 23 4.76 6.22 3.73
N VAL A 24 5.96 5.97 3.20
CA VAL A 24 7.00 5.16 3.83
C VAL A 24 8.21 6.06 3.95
N TRP A 25 8.61 6.35 5.19
CA TRP A 25 9.69 7.31 5.48
C TRP A 25 9.43 8.68 4.85
N SER A 26 8.20 9.19 5.03
CA SER A 26 7.74 10.48 4.50
C SER A 26 7.68 10.61 2.97
N ILE A 27 8.18 9.62 2.22
CA ILE A 27 8.12 9.51 0.76
C ILE A 27 6.90 8.69 0.37
N ASP A 28 6.27 9.03 -0.75
CA ASP A 28 5.08 8.36 -1.26
C ASP A 28 5.39 6.97 -1.81
N LEU A 29 4.62 5.96 -1.37
CA LEU A 29 4.81 4.57 -1.78
C LEU A 29 4.53 4.39 -3.26
N GLU A 30 3.38 4.86 -3.72
CA GLU A 30 2.83 4.52 -5.04
C GLU A 30 3.51 5.28 -6.17
N SER A 31 3.78 6.57 -5.96
CA SER A 31 4.34 7.45 -6.98
C SER A 31 5.88 7.49 -6.99
N VAL A 32 6.55 7.06 -5.93
CA VAL A 32 8.03 7.11 -5.84
C VAL A 32 8.63 5.74 -5.58
N TRP A 33 8.31 5.11 -4.46
CA TRP A 33 8.98 3.86 -4.07
C TRP A 33 8.70 2.70 -5.02
N LEU A 34 7.45 2.50 -5.45
CA LEU A 34 7.10 1.41 -6.35
C LEU A 34 7.76 1.56 -7.74
N PRO A 35 7.71 2.73 -8.42
CA PRO A 35 8.47 2.93 -9.65
C PRO A 35 9.98 2.72 -9.47
N PHE A 36 10.56 3.24 -8.38
CA PHE A 36 11.98 3.06 -8.07
C PHE A 36 12.35 1.58 -7.91
N PHE A 37 11.60 0.82 -7.11
CA PHE A 37 11.88 -0.60 -6.90
C PHE A 37 11.58 -1.44 -8.14
N THR A 38 10.59 -1.07 -8.93
CA THR A 38 10.30 -1.74 -10.20
C THR A 38 11.45 -1.55 -11.19
N ALA A 39 11.96 -0.33 -11.33
CA ALA A 39 13.09 -0.03 -12.21
C ALA A 39 14.36 -0.76 -11.75
N THR A 40 14.69 -0.67 -10.45
CA THR A 40 15.89 -1.30 -9.89
C THR A 40 15.83 -2.83 -9.89
N ASN A 41 14.64 -3.43 -9.77
CA ASN A 41 14.47 -4.88 -9.96
C ASN A 41 14.78 -5.27 -11.41
N THR A 42 14.28 -4.49 -12.37
CA THR A 42 14.45 -4.75 -13.80
C THR A 42 15.93 -4.69 -14.21
N THR A 43 16.70 -3.79 -13.61
CA THR A 43 18.15 -3.66 -13.84
C THR A 43 18.98 -4.62 -12.99
N GLY A 44 18.36 -5.45 -12.14
CA GLY A 44 19.05 -6.41 -11.27
C GLY A 44 19.74 -5.80 -10.05
N ASN A 45 19.47 -4.54 -9.73
CA ASN A 45 20.04 -3.86 -8.55
C ASN A 45 19.28 -4.19 -7.26
N THR A 46 18.01 -4.55 -7.37
CA THR A 46 17.19 -5.06 -6.26
C THR A 46 16.56 -6.40 -6.64
N ALA A 47 16.15 -7.15 -5.62
CA ALA A 47 15.55 -8.49 -5.79
C ALA A 47 14.27 -8.59 -4.94
N ILE A 48 13.39 -7.59 -5.07
CA ILE A 48 12.09 -7.58 -4.38
C ILE A 48 11.14 -8.55 -5.10
N PRO A 49 10.47 -9.46 -4.40
CA PRO A 49 9.50 -10.36 -5.02
C PRO A 49 8.39 -9.61 -5.78
N PHE A 50 8.00 -10.13 -6.97
CA PHE A 50 6.98 -9.49 -7.81
C PHE A 50 5.60 -9.39 -7.13
N ASP A 51 5.26 -10.33 -6.25
CA ASP A 51 4.04 -10.30 -5.44
C ASP A 51 4.07 -9.17 -4.39
N ALA A 52 5.25 -8.78 -3.89
CA ALA A 52 5.41 -7.65 -3.01
C ALA A 52 5.25 -6.32 -3.76
N LEU A 53 5.76 -6.23 -5.00
CA LEU A 53 5.57 -5.05 -5.86
C LEU A 53 4.11 -4.90 -6.33
N GLY A 54 3.48 -6.02 -6.72
CA GLY A 54 2.08 -6.04 -7.18
C GLY A 54 1.04 -5.94 -6.05
N SER A 55 1.39 -6.37 -4.83
CA SER A 55 0.57 -6.24 -3.63
C SER A 55 1.37 -5.59 -2.49
N PRO A 56 1.61 -4.26 -2.58
CA PRO A 56 2.52 -3.55 -1.68
C PRO A 56 1.90 -3.24 -0.32
N LEU A 57 0.58 -3.32 -0.21
CA LEU A 57 -0.17 -3.17 1.04
C LEU A 57 -0.81 -4.51 1.41
N ARG A 58 -0.51 -4.99 2.62
CA ARG A 58 -0.92 -6.30 3.13
C ARG A 58 -1.59 -6.17 4.49
N LEU A 59 -2.40 -7.16 4.85
CA LEU A 59 -2.92 -7.28 6.22
C LEU A 59 -1.76 -7.55 7.20
N ALA A 60 -1.83 -6.93 8.36
CA ALA A 60 -1.02 -7.31 9.50
C ALA A 60 -1.62 -8.56 10.14
N TYR A 61 -0.76 -9.46 10.59
CA TYR A 61 -1.14 -10.67 11.30
C TYR A 61 -0.51 -10.67 12.70
N GLU A 62 -1.21 -11.27 13.65
CA GLU A 62 -0.66 -11.58 14.96
C GLU A 62 0.23 -12.84 14.89
N LYS A 63 0.91 -13.17 16.00
CA LYS A 63 1.84 -14.32 16.05
C LYS A 63 1.14 -15.67 15.81
N ASP A 64 -0.15 -15.75 16.10
CA ASP A 64 -1.00 -16.93 15.88
C ASP A 64 -1.55 -17.03 14.45
N GLY A 65 -1.22 -16.07 13.57
CA GLY A 65 -1.69 -16.04 12.19
C GLY A 65 -3.08 -15.43 12.00
N SER A 66 -3.73 -14.94 13.06
CA SER A 66 -4.98 -14.20 12.93
C SER A 66 -4.76 -12.78 12.38
N VAL A 67 -5.74 -12.23 11.66
CA VAL A 67 -5.66 -10.84 11.15
C VAL A 67 -5.70 -9.87 12.32
N LYS A 68 -4.76 -8.93 12.36
CA LYS A 68 -4.67 -7.90 13.38
C LYS A 68 -5.72 -6.81 13.14
N PHE A 69 -6.49 -6.51 14.18
CA PHE A 69 -7.45 -5.40 14.19
C PHE A 69 -6.98 -4.27 15.11
N SER A 70 -7.35 -3.04 14.76
CA SER A 70 -7.16 -1.85 15.62
C SER A 70 -8.19 -1.84 16.77
N PRO A 71 -8.00 -1.04 17.82
CA PRO A 71 -8.99 -0.91 18.90
C PRO A 71 -10.39 -0.48 18.42
N ALA A 72 -10.49 0.18 17.26
CA ALA A 72 -11.74 0.57 16.62
C ALA A 72 -12.34 -0.54 15.71
N GLY A 73 -11.82 -1.76 15.75
CA GLY A 73 -12.33 -2.90 14.98
C GLY A 73 -11.99 -2.89 13.47
N ARG A 74 -11.06 -2.02 13.02
CA ARG A 74 -10.62 -1.98 11.62
C ARG A 74 -9.39 -2.85 11.38
N PRO A 75 -9.29 -3.60 10.27
CA PRO A 75 -8.11 -4.39 9.96
C PRO A 75 -6.89 -3.50 9.77
N VAL A 76 -5.76 -3.91 10.33
CA VAL A 76 -4.51 -3.15 10.24
C VAL A 76 -3.80 -3.50 8.95
N ILE A 77 -3.57 -2.49 8.10
CA ILE A 77 -2.83 -2.63 6.84
C ILE A 77 -1.38 -2.21 7.08
N ARG A 78 -0.42 -2.93 6.50
CA ARG A 78 1.03 -2.67 6.55
C ARG A 78 1.61 -2.72 5.13
N VAL A 79 2.78 -2.11 4.96
CA VAL A 79 3.54 -2.25 3.71
C VAL A 79 4.18 -3.64 3.70
N ALA A 80 4.29 -4.26 2.52
CA ALA A 80 4.99 -5.52 2.34
C ALA A 80 6.39 -5.45 2.98
N LYS A 81 6.80 -6.55 3.63
CA LYS A 81 8.01 -6.59 4.44
C LYS A 81 9.25 -6.31 3.59
N GLU A 82 9.27 -6.88 2.40
CA GLU A 82 10.34 -6.81 1.41
C GLU A 82 10.56 -5.36 0.93
N ILE A 83 9.47 -4.63 0.65
CA ILE A 83 9.53 -3.21 0.32
C ILE A 83 10.01 -2.40 1.52
N SER A 84 9.48 -2.66 2.72
CA SER A 84 9.86 -1.93 3.94
C SER A 84 11.35 -2.10 4.26
N GLN A 85 11.90 -3.30 4.03
CA GLN A 85 13.32 -3.58 4.16
C GLN A 85 14.14 -2.92 3.06
N GLY A 86 13.67 -2.95 1.81
CA GLY A 86 14.28 -2.23 0.69
C GLY A 86 14.45 -0.74 0.98
N VAL A 87 13.39 -0.08 1.46
CA VAL A 87 13.43 1.35 1.83
C VAL A 87 14.47 1.63 2.91
N ALA A 88 14.60 0.74 3.91
CA ALA A 88 15.58 0.91 4.97
C ALA A 88 17.04 0.80 4.49
N MET A 89 17.29 0.11 3.37
CA MET A 89 18.61 -0.05 2.77
C MET A 89 19.02 1.10 1.85
N VAL A 90 18.06 1.88 1.32
CA VAL A 90 18.30 3.01 0.39
C VAL A 90 18.76 4.28 1.15
N ARG A 91 19.36 4.12 2.33
CA ARG A 91 19.89 5.23 3.14
C ARG A 91 21.17 5.82 2.56
#